data_AF-A0A365NG21-F1
#
_entry.id   AF-A0A365NG21-F1
#
_cell.length_a   1.000
_cell.length_b   1.000
_cell.length_c   1.000
_cell.angle_alpha   90.00
_cell.angle_beta   90.00
_cell.angle_gamma   90.00
#
_symmetry.space_group_name_H-M   'P 1'
#
loop_
_entity.id
_entity.type
_entity.pdbx_description
1 polymer ?
#
loop_
_entity_poly.entity_id
_entity_poly.type
_entity_poly.pdbx_seq_one_letter_code
_entity_poly.pdbx_strand_id
1 'polypeptide(L)'
;MATRSLRFHSPGLRCFFVTEPNTTLILFIDVKDDPVRTWPLVLQQLGPLRDLRYLSRHDKTMATNRTFWPGPITIVGTGNIIKRRDINIGTDLEEWQQRHDTFLDAPLDLLTETGFIQSNGFYGAYELENEFYTASAPFNKAIGSVRTGFSTQRMETLRNQLRIAKHRNLKSRLWGLPDWPRGHRDYVWKVLVQEGIDLLNANDIASAASMYRQLRYLREAV
;
A
#
# COMPACT_ATOMS: atom_id res chain seq x y z
N MET A 1 -27.54 16.15 32.85
CA MET A 1 -26.89 16.80 31.70
C MET A 1 -25.41 16.93 32.02
N ALA A 2 -24.54 16.16 31.37
CA ALA A 2 -23.10 16.20 31.60
C ALA A 2 -22.41 16.66 30.30
N THR A 3 -21.94 17.89 30.31
CA THR A 3 -21.26 18.54 29.18
C THR A 3 -19.86 17.94 29.05
N ARG A 4 -19.62 17.10 28.04
CA ARG A 4 -18.27 16.69 27.66
C ARG A 4 -17.56 17.87 27.00
N SER A 5 -16.71 18.55 27.77
CA SER A 5 -15.70 19.47 27.25
C SER A 5 -14.70 18.69 26.39
N LEU A 6 -14.82 18.79 25.06
CA LEU A 6 -13.75 18.41 24.14
C LEU A 6 -12.61 19.42 24.29
N ARG A 7 -11.55 19.03 25.01
CA ARG A 7 -10.31 19.80 25.07
C ARG A 7 -9.61 19.67 23.71
N PHE A 8 -9.60 20.74 22.93
CA PHE A 8 -8.73 20.88 21.77
C PHE A 8 -7.27 20.84 22.23
N HIS A 9 -6.54 19.78 21.89
CA HIS A 9 -5.09 19.78 21.93
C HIS A 9 -4.55 20.57 20.72
N SER A 10 -3.37 21.17 20.89
CA SER A 10 -2.53 21.97 19.98
C SER A 10 -2.62 21.65 18.49
N PRO A 11 -2.22 22.55 17.55
CA PRO A 11 -2.37 22.35 16.10
C PRO A 11 -1.38 21.30 15.58
N GLY A 12 -1.58 20.05 15.97
CA GLY A 12 -0.94 18.89 15.38
C GLY A 12 -1.63 18.55 14.06
N LEU A 13 -0.88 17.90 13.18
CA LEU A 13 -1.36 17.33 11.93
C LEU A 13 -2.69 16.60 12.17
N ARG A 14 -3.75 17.02 11.48
CA ARG A 14 -5.06 16.36 11.59
C ARG A 14 -4.96 14.98 10.97
N CYS A 15 -5.24 13.94 11.75
CA CYS A 15 -5.34 12.57 11.26
C CYS A 15 -6.60 12.38 10.42
N PHE A 16 -6.55 11.47 9.44
CA PHE A 16 -7.71 11.14 8.62
C PHE A 16 -8.68 10.19 9.33
N PHE A 17 -8.13 9.23 10.10
CA PHE A 17 -8.90 8.22 10.83
C PHE A 17 -8.99 8.58 12.31
N VAL A 18 -10.17 9.00 12.77
CA VAL A 18 -10.39 9.44 14.16
C VAL A 18 -10.12 8.34 15.19
N THR A 19 -10.48 7.09 14.87
CA THR A 19 -10.32 5.95 15.78
C THR A 19 -8.91 5.36 15.75
N GLU A 20 -8.14 5.65 14.70
CA GLU A 20 -6.77 5.16 14.50
C GLU A 20 -5.90 6.30 13.96
N PRO A 21 -5.54 7.29 14.80
CA PRO A 21 -4.93 8.54 14.35
C PRO A 21 -3.55 8.40 13.70
N ASN A 22 -2.90 7.25 13.89
CA ASN A 22 -1.62 6.92 13.28
C ASN A 22 -1.76 6.24 11.90
N THR A 23 -2.97 5.91 11.47
CA THR A 23 -3.22 5.32 10.16
C THR A 23 -3.15 6.40 9.09
N THR A 24 -2.31 6.18 8.08
CA THR A 24 -2.16 7.09 6.93
C THR A 24 -3.22 6.80 5.88
N LEU A 25 -3.71 7.83 5.20
CA LEU A 25 -4.47 7.67 3.97
C LEU A 25 -3.50 7.37 2.83
N ILE A 26 -3.60 6.19 2.23
CA ILE A 26 -2.81 5.83 1.05
C ILE A 26 -3.56 6.30 -0.20
N LEU A 27 -2.97 7.24 -0.95
CA LEU A 27 -3.49 7.70 -2.23
C LEU A 27 -2.74 7.00 -3.37
N PHE A 28 -3.41 6.04 -4.00
CA PHE A 28 -2.91 5.40 -5.22
C PHE A 28 -3.15 6.30 -6.43
N ILE A 29 -2.09 6.69 -7.13
CA ILE A 29 -2.14 7.47 -8.37
C ILE A 29 -1.80 6.53 -9.53
N ASP A 30 -2.84 6.11 -10.26
CA ASP A 30 -2.75 5.15 -11.36
C ASP A 30 -2.47 5.87 -12.68
N VAL A 31 -1.19 5.90 -13.08
CA VAL A 31 -0.74 6.54 -14.31
C VAL A 31 -1.08 5.64 -15.50
N LYS A 32 -2.08 6.03 -16.28
CA LYS A 32 -2.55 5.28 -17.47
C LYS A 32 -1.85 5.67 -18.77
N ASP A 33 -1.32 6.88 -18.82
CA ASP A 33 -0.71 7.50 -19.99
C ASP A 33 0.83 7.45 -19.91
N ASP A 34 1.51 8.39 -20.56
CA ASP A 34 2.96 8.49 -20.57
C ASP A 34 3.48 9.09 -19.24
N PRO A 35 4.18 8.29 -18.39
CA PRO A 35 4.67 8.77 -17.11
C PRO A 35 5.63 9.95 -17.23
N VAL A 36 6.36 10.08 -18.34
CA VAL A 36 7.31 11.19 -18.57
C VAL A 36 6.59 12.53 -18.58
N ARG A 37 5.35 12.56 -19.09
CA ARG A 37 4.54 13.79 -19.19
C ARG A 37 3.69 14.02 -17.95
N THR A 38 3.18 12.95 -17.35
CA THR A 38 2.13 13.04 -16.32
C THR A 38 2.69 13.10 -14.91
N TRP A 39 3.72 12.30 -14.59
CA TRP A 39 4.25 12.24 -13.23
C TRP A 39 4.84 13.57 -12.73
N PRO A 40 5.59 14.35 -13.53
CA PRO A 40 6.09 15.65 -13.09
C PRO A 40 4.97 16.63 -12.68
N LEU A 41 3.83 16.60 -13.38
CA LEU A 41 2.66 17.42 -13.05
C LEU A 41 2.03 16.99 -11.73
N VAL A 42 1.98 15.67 -11.46
CA VAL A 42 1.54 15.14 -10.16
C VAL A 42 2.46 15.65 -9.04
N LEU A 43 3.79 15.52 -9.20
CA LEU A 43 4.76 15.99 -8.21
C LEU A 43 4.62 17.48 -7.90
N GLN A 44 4.36 18.28 -8.93
CA GLN A 44 4.08 19.71 -8.80
C GLN A 44 2.79 19.97 -8.00
N GLN A 45 1.70 19.28 -8.30
CA GLN A 45 0.41 19.45 -7.62
C GLN A 45 0.44 19.01 -6.15
N LEU A 46 1.39 18.14 -5.77
CA LEU A 46 1.61 17.75 -4.38
C LEU A 46 2.29 18.83 -3.53
N GLY A 47 2.79 19.92 -4.14
CA GLY A 47 3.51 21.02 -3.48
C GLY A 47 2.83 21.54 -2.20
N PRO A 48 1.54 21.95 -2.25
CA PRO A 48 0.85 22.45 -1.06
C PRO A 48 0.78 21.42 0.09
N LEU A 49 0.63 20.12 -0.19
CA LEU A 49 0.62 19.07 0.83
C LEU A 49 2.01 18.85 1.43
N ARG A 50 3.05 18.97 0.61
CA ARG A 50 4.46 18.88 0.99
C ARG A 50 4.86 20.04 1.91
N ASP A 51 4.49 21.26 1.55
CA ASP A 51 4.76 22.48 2.32
C ASP A 51 4.09 22.42 3.70
N LEU A 52 2.87 21.87 3.75
CA LEU A 52 2.12 21.65 5.00
C LEU A 52 2.56 20.40 5.78
N ARG A 53 3.55 19.65 5.29
CA ARG A 53 4.09 18.42 5.92
C ARG A 53 3.05 17.31 6.10
N TYR A 54 2.09 17.22 5.19
CA TYR A 54 1.02 16.20 5.22
C TYR A 54 1.45 14.88 4.57
N LEU A 55 2.51 14.90 3.75
CA LEU A 55 2.99 13.72 3.05
C LEU A 55 3.93 12.88 3.93
N SER A 56 3.74 11.57 3.92
CA SER A 56 4.77 10.60 4.29
C SER A 56 5.98 10.81 3.39
N ARG A 57 7.19 10.67 3.94
CA ARG A 57 8.42 10.93 3.19
C ARG A 57 9.58 10.08 3.65
N HIS A 58 10.47 9.81 2.73
CA HIS A 58 11.85 9.46 3.02
C HIS A 58 12.65 10.75 3.25
N ASP A 59 13.47 10.78 4.30
CA ASP A 59 14.29 11.93 4.65
C ASP A 59 15.47 11.52 5.54
N LYS A 60 16.68 11.52 4.97
CA LYS A 60 17.96 11.17 5.62
C LYS A 60 18.76 12.39 6.09
N THR A 61 18.22 13.59 5.89
CA THR A 61 18.91 14.85 6.25
C THR A 61 19.00 15.05 7.77
N MET A 62 18.23 14.29 8.54
CA MET A 62 18.25 14.33 10.00
C MET A 62 19.28 13.33 10.54
N ALA A 63 20.05 13.73 11.56
CA ALA A 63 21.04 12.87 12.23
C ALA A 63 20.37 11.79 13.11
N THR A 64 19.61 10.89 12.49
CA THR A 64 18.92 9.76 13.14
C THR A 64 18.99 8.52 12.25
N ASN A 65 18.88 7.32 12.83
CA ASN A 65 18.79 6.08 12.06
C ASN A 65 17.43 5.87 11.37
N ARG A 66 16.48 6.78 11.57
CA ARG A 66 15.15 6.73 10.96
C ARG A 66 15.16 7.50 9.65
N THR A 67 14.78 6.83 8.58
CA THR A 67 14.74 7.43 7.24
C THR A 67 13.32 7.61 6.72
N PHE A 68 12.35 6.83 7.19
CA PHE A 68 10.93 6.99 6.83
C PHE A 68 10.15 7.78 7.90
N TRP A 69 9.48 8.85 7.47
CA TRP A 69 8.67 9.73 8.31
C TRP A 69 7.20 9.68 7.84
N PRO A 70 6.30 9.08 8.64
CA PRO A 70 4.90 8.96 8.28
C PRO A 70 4.22 10.32 8.33
N GLY A 71 3.35 10.57 7.36
CA GLY A 71 2.42 11.68 7.33
C GLY A 71 0.97 11.20 7.25
N PRO A 72 -0.01 12.10 7.43
CA PRO A 72 -1.42 11.80 7.25
C PRO A 72 -1.76 11.19 5.87
N ILE A 73 -0.97 11.48 4.84
CA ILE A 73 -1.18 11.01 3.47
C ILE A 73 0.10 10.34 2.95
N THR A 74 -0.01 9.14 2.39
CA THR A 74 1.08 8.47 1.66
C THR A 74 0.74 8.38 0.18
N ILE A 75 1.59 8.94 -0.68
CA ILE A 75 1.38 8.92 -2.14
C ILE A 75 2.05 7.70 -2.74
N VAL A 76 1.29 6.91 -3.50
CA VAL A 76 1.80 5.71 -4.16
C VAL A 76 1.48 5.74 -5.65
N GLY A 77 2.50 5.86 -6.50
CA GLY A 77 2.40 5.75 -7.94
C GLY A 77 2.20 4.30 -8.38
N THR A 78 1.24 4.07 -9.27
CA THR A 78 0.96 2.75 -9.88
C THR A 78 0.65 2.90 -11.37
N GLY A 79 0.45 1.80 -12.08
CA GLY A 79 0.24 1.79 -13.54
C GLY A 79 1.56 1.91 -14.30
N ASN A 80 1.59 2.73 -15.36
CA ASN A 80 2.73 2.82 -16.28
C ASN A 80 4.00 3.41 -15.64
N ILE A 81 3.87 4.19 -14.55
CA ILE A 81 5.03 4.74 -13.83
C ILE A 81 5.95 3.64 -13.27
N ILE A 82 5.41 2.46 -12.94
CA ILE A 82 6.20 1.31 -12.44
C ILE A 82 7.21 0.82 -13.48
N LYS A 83 6.94 1.05 -14.78
CA LYS A 83 7.86 0.69 -15.88
C LYS A 83 8.95 1.74 -16.10
N ARG A 84 8.81 2.91 -15.48
CA ARG A 84 9.67 4.09 -15.64
C ARG A 84 10.02 4.67 -14.26
N ARG A 85 10.61 3.82 -13.42
CA ARG A 85 11.04 4.16 -12.04
C ARG A 85 11.98 5.36 -12.03
N ASP A 86 12.78 5.51 -13.08
CA ASP A 86 13.64 6.68 -13.33
C ASP A 86 12.88 8.01 -13.30
N ILE A 87 11.62 8.02 -13.73
CA ILE A 87 10.78 9.23 -13.72
C ILE A 87 10.31 9.59 -12.31
N ASN A 88 10.13 8.61 -11.41
CA ASN A 88 9.87 8.90 -9.99
C ASN A 88 11.13 9.36 -9.25
N ILE A 89 12.31 8.88 -9.67
CA ILE A 89 13.61 9.32 -9.15
C ILE A 89 13.89 10.76 -9.57
N GLY A 90 13.60 11.11 -10.83
CA GLY A 90 13.89 12.43 -11.39
C GLY A 90 15.32 12.54 -11.91
N THR A 91 15.82 13.77 -12.00
CA THR A 91 17.13 14.06 -12.62
C THR A 91 18.32 13.91 -11.70
N ASP A 92 18.10 13.88 -10.38
CA ASP A 92 19.15 13.80 -9.36
C ASP A 92 18.89 12.61 -8.43
N LEU A 93 19.61 11.51 -8.68
CA LEU A 93 19.52 10.31 -7.88
C LEU A 93 20.03 10.53 -6.45
N GLU A 94 21.07 11.34 -6.27
CA GLU A 94 21.65 11.58 -4.95
C GLU A 94 20.67 12.36 -4.09
N GLU A 95 20.06 13.42 -4.63
CA GLU A 95 19.00 14.17 -3.95
C GLU A 95 17.82 13.26 -3.59
N TRP A 96 17.33 12.47 -4.56
CA TRP A 96 16.20 11.57 -4.33
C TRP A 96 16.49 10.53 -3.25
N GLN A 97 17.71 9.99 -3.21
CA GLN A 97 18.17 9.06 -2.16
C GLN A 97 18.31 9.73 -0.79
N GLN A 98 18.44 11.05 -0.71
CA GLN A 98 18.36 11.76 0.57
C GLN A 98 16.92 12.04 0.96
N ARG A 99 16.05 12.36 -0.01
CA ARG A 99 14.71 12.82 0.27
C ARG A 99 13.75 12.65 -0.92
N HIS A 100 12.59 12.06 -0.64
CA HIS A 100 11.45 12.01 -1.55
C HIS A 100 10.15 11.77 -0.75
N ASP A 101 8.99 12.09 -1.31
CA ASP A 101 7.69 11.92 -0.64
C ASP A 101 6.62 11.25 -1.50
N THR A 102 7.06 10.62 -2.60
CA THR A 102 6.25 9.74 -3.42
C THR A 102 6.91 8.37 -3.53
N PHE A 103 6.09 7.35 -3.35
CA PHE A 103 6.49 5.94 -3.35
C PHE A 103 5.86 5.23 -4.54
N LEU A 104 6.31 4.03 -4.84
CA LEU A 104 5.75 3.19 -5.90
C LEU A 104 5.04 1.96 -5.35
N ASP A 105 4.17 1.37 -6.16
CA ASP A 105 3.49 0.10 -5.91
C ASP A 105 4.28 -1.06 -6.53
N ALA A 106 4.94 -1.86 -5.69
CA ALA A 106 5.74 -2.99 -6.15
C ALA A 106 4.86 -4.12 -6.72
N PRO A 107 5.32 -4.87 -7.74
CA PRO A 107 4.60 -6.04 -8.23
C PRO A 107 4.69 -7.20 -7.23
N LEU A 108 3.64 -7.43 -6.45
CA LEU A 108 3.62 -8.45 -5.38
C LEU A 108 3.89 -9.87 -5.90
N ASP A 109 3.40 -10.20 -7.10
CA ASP A 109 3.58 -11.52 -7.73
C ASP A 109 5.00 -11.78 -8.23
N LEU A 110 5.82 -10.73 -8.35
CA LEU A 110 7.23 -10.83 -8.75
C LEU A 110 8.18 -10.64 -7.58
N LEU A 111 7.68 -10.32 -6.39
CA LEU A 111 8.50 -9.98 -5.23
C LEU A 111 9.24 -11.21 -4.70
N THR A 112 10.55 -11.08 -4.49
CA THR A 112 11.38 -12.06 -3.78
C THR A 112 11.93 -11.42 -2.51
N GLU A 113 12.59 -12.22 -1.67
CA GLU A 113 13.24 -11.72 -0.44
C GLU A 113 14.26 -10.62 -0.69
N THR A 114 14.94 -10.66 -1.83
CA THR A 114 16.10 -9.82 -2.13
C THR A 114 15.92 -8.93 -3.36
N GLY A 115 14.77 -9.01 -4.04
CA GLY A 115 14.56 -8.27 -5.29
C GLY A 115 13.27 -8.67 -5.99
N PHE A 116 13.35 -8.85 -7.30
CA PHE A 116 12.21 -9.20 -8.14
C PHE A 116 12.58 -10.31 -9.10
N ILE A 117 11.62 -11.19 -9.39
CA ILE A 117 11.71 -12.12 -10.51
C ILE A 117 11.73 -11.29 -11.79
N GLN A 118 12.71 -11.56 -12.66
CA GLN A 118 12.78 -10.89 -13.96
C GLN A 118 11.53 -11.22 -14.79
N SER A 119 10.88 -10.18 -15.30
CA SER A 119 9.66 -10.31 -16.08
C SER A 119 9.62 -9.25 -17.17
N ASN A 120 9.07 -9.61 -18.34
CA ASN A 120 8.87 -8.66 -19.42
C ASN A 120 7.93 -7.53 -18.95
N GLY A 121 8.44 -6.31 -18.93
CA GLY A 121 7.67 -5.12 -18.53
C GLY A 121 7.81 -4.70 -17.07
N PHE A 122 8.69 -5.32 -16.28
CA PHE A 122 9.19 -4.74 -15.03
C PHE A 122 10.72 -4.68 -15.09
N TYR A 123 11.26 -3.47 -15.07
CA TYR A 123 12.70 -3.22 -15.20
C TYR A 123 13.31 -2.85 -13.84
N GLY A 124 14.36 -3.57 -13.47
CA GLY A 124 15.19 -3.31 -12.29
C GLY A 124 15.17 -4.43 -11.27
N ALA A 125 16.31 -5.09 -11.11
CA ALA A 125 16.49 -6.21 -10.18
C ALA A 125 16.66 -5.75 -8.72
N TYR A 126 17.01 -4.47 -8.50
CA TYR A 126 17.27 -3.89 -7.20
C TYR A 126 16.21 -2.86 -6.82
N GLU A 127 16.00 -2.71 -5.51
CA GLU A 127 15.14 -1.69 -4.88
C GLU A 127 16.04 -0.64 -4.23
N LEU A 128 15.66 0.63 -4.35
CA LEU A 128 16.25 1.72 -3.57
C LEU A 128 15.53 1.86 -2.22
N GLU A 129 16.23 2.40 -1.23
CA GLU A 129 15.69 2.58 0.12
C GLU A 129 14.39 3.40 0.10
N ASN A 130 13.31 2.86 0.68
CA ASN A 130 11.98 3.45 0.69
C ASN A 130 11.44 3.84 -0.69
N GLU A 131 11.79 3.13 -1.76
CA GLU A 131 11.21 3.39 -3.07
C GLU A 131 9.76 2.94 -3.20
N PHE A 132 9.44 1.79 -2.59
CA PHE A 132 8.11 1.21 -2.62
C PHE A 132 7.46 1.32 -1.23
N TYR A 133 6.14 1.52 -1.21
CA TYR A 133 5.36 1.55 0.05
C TYR A 133 4.36 0.40 0.12
N THR A 134 3.79 0.04 -1.03
CA THR A 134 2.87 -1.10 -1.17
C THR A 134 3.45 -2.12 -2.13
N ALA A 135 2.94 -3.34 -2.04
CA ALA A 135 3.12 -4.37 -3.05
C ALA A 135 1.75 -4.89 -3.46
N SER A 136 1.38 -4.71 -4.73
CA SER A 136 0.08 -5.11 -5.25
C SER A 136 0.18 -6.08 -6.42
N ALA A 137 -0.84 -6.92 -6.59
CA ALA A 137 -1.00 -7.73 -7.80
C ALA A 137 -2.48 -8.00 -8.13
N PRO A 138 -2.81 -8.25 -9.42
CA PRO A 138 -4.07 -8.86 -9.78
C PRO A 138 -4.20 -10.23 -9.11
N PHE A 139 -5.30 -10.49 -8.42
CA PHE A 139 -5.51 -11.73 -7.66
C PHE A 139 -5.37 -12.97 -8.54
N ASN A 140 -5.93 -12.96 -9.74
CA ASN A 140 -5.83 -14.08 -10.68
C ASN A 140 -4.39 -14.34 -11.17
N LYS A 141 -3.57 -13.29 -11.28
CA LYS A 141 -2.16 -13.39 -11.67
C LYS A 141 -1.31 -13.93 -10.53
N ALA A 142 -1.55 -13.42 -9.32
CA ALA A 142 -0.79 -13.79 -8.13
C ALA A 142 -1.13 -15.20 -7.60
N ILE A 143 -2.41 -15.58 -7.61
CA ILE A 143 -2.94 -16.78 -6.93
C ILE A 143 -3.60 -17.77 -7.90
N GLY A 144 -4.15 -17.28 -9.01
CA GLY A 144 -4.97 -18.08 -9.92
C GLY A 144 -6.44 -18.16 -9.51
N SER A 145 -7.19 -19.07 -10.17
CA SER A 145 -8.64 -19.21 -9.99
C SER A 145 -9.01 -20.00 -8.74
N VAL A 146 -9.62 -19.37 -7.72
CA VAL A 146 -10.06 -20.05 -6.48
C VAL A 146 -11.55 -20.42 -6.47
N ARG A 147 -12.19 -20.60 -7.64
CA ARG A 147 -13.65 -20.85 -7.74
C ARG A 147 -14.15 -22.00 -6.86
N THR A 148 -13.33 -23.04 -6.66
CA THR A 148 -13.63 -24.21 -5.83
C THR A 148 -12.96 -24.15 -4.45
N GLY A 149 -12.54 -22.96 -4.01
CA GLY A 149 -11.72 -22.76 -2.83
C GLY A 149 -10.22 -22.64 -3.12
N PHE A 150 -9.45 -22.28 -2.09
CA PHE A 150 -7.99 -22.32 -2.16
C PHE A 150 -7.50 -23.76 -2.01
N SER A 151 -6.70 -24.23 -2.97
CA SER A 151 -5.93 -25.47 -2.79
C SER A 151 -4.72 -25.22 -1.87
N THR A 152 -4.10 -26.28 -1.37
CA THR A 152 -2.88 -26.20 -0.55
C THR A 152 -1.80 -25.36 -1.22
N GLN A 153 -1.53 -25.61 -2.50
CA GLN A 153 -0.54 -24.85 -3.28
C GLN A 153 -0.88 -23.36 -3.37
N ARG A 154 -2.16 -22.99 -3.57
CA ARG A 154 -2.56 -21.57 -3.63
C ARG A 154 -2.47 -20.89 -2.28
N MET A 155 -2.78 -21.61 -1.20
CA MET A 155 -2.58 -21.11 0.16
C MET A 155 -1.10 -20.86 0.44
N GLU A 156 -0.22 -21.77 0.03
CA GLU A 156 1.24 -21.60 0.16
C GLU A 156 1.73 -20.40 -0.66
N THR A 157 1.28 -20.23 -1.90
CA THR A 157 1.61 -19.05 -2.72
C THR A 157 1.17 -17.75 -2.04
N LEU A 158 -0.08 -17.68 -1.55
CA LEU A 158 -0.60 -16.52 -0.84
C LEU A 158 0.27 -16.20 0.38
N ARG A 159 0.48 -17.17 1.27
CA ARG A 159 1.27 -17.01 2.49
C ARG A 159 2.69 -16.57 2.20
N ASN A 160 3.33 -17.15 1.19
CA ASN A 160 4.69 -16.79 0.82
C ASN A 160 4.77 -15.34 0.33
N GLN A 161 3.86 -14.90 -0.55
CA GLN A 161 3.83 -13.52 -1.04
C GLN A 161 3.60 -12.51 0.09
N LEU A 162 2.62 -12.77 0.98
CA LEU A 162 2.35 -11.90 2.14
C LEU A 162 3.55 -11.83 3.10
N ARG A 163 4.19 -12.97 3.34
CA ARG A 163 5.39 -13.05 4.19
C ARG A 163 6.55 -12.26 3.60
N ILE A 164 6.81 -12.38 2.29
CA ILE A 164 7.87 -11.63 1.60
C ILE A 164 7.56 -10.13 1.65
N ALA A 165 6.33 -9.71 1.33
CA ALA A 165 5.94 -8.30 1.40
C ALA A 165 6.16 -7.72 2.81
N LYS A 166 5.73 -8.46 3.84
CA LYS A 166 5.94 -8.08 5.23
C LYS A 166 7.43 -8.00 5.61
N HIS A 167 8.25 -8.96 5.19
CA HIS A 167 9.69 -8.96 5.44
C HIS A 167 10.38 -7.74 4.81
N ARG A 168 9.87 -7.29 3.65
CA ARG A 168 10.32 -6.08 2.96
C ARG A 168 9.65 -4.80 3.42
N ASN A 169 8.84 -4.85 4.48
CA ASN A 169 8.10 -3.70 5.02
C ASN A 169 7.14 -3.04 4.01
N LEU A 170 6.61 -3.81 3.05
CA LEU A 170 5.65 -3.37 2.04
C LEU A 170 4.23 -3.77 2.43
N LYS A 171 3.27 -2.86 2.20
CA LYS A 171 1.84 -3.13 2.42
C LYS A 171 1.25 -3.95 1.29
N SER A 172 0.86 -5.18 1.58
CA SER A 172 0.33 -6.14 0.60
C SER A 172 -1.12 -5.81 0.19
N ARG A 173 -1.41 -5.89 -1.11
CA ARG A 173 -2.76 -5.71 -1.68
C ARG A 173 -3.01 -6.65 -2.84
N LEU A 174 -4.17 -7.29 -2.88
CA LEU A 174 -4.64 -8.02 -4.05
C LEU A 174 -5.91 -7.35 -4.59
N TRP A 175 -5.97 -7.14 -5.90
CA TRP A 175 -7.11 -6.49 -6.57
C TRP A 175 -7.74 -7.39 -7.63
N GLY A 176 -8.96 -7.06 -8.06
CA GLY A 176 -9.75 -7.95 -8.91
C GLY A 176 -10.24 -9.19 -8.15
N LEU A 177 -10.65 -8.99 -6.89
CA LEU A 177 -11.23 -10.05 -6.07
C LEU A 177 -12.62 -10.43 -6.62
N PRO A 178 -13.13 -11.64 -6.33
CA PRO A 178 -14.47 -12.03 -6.76
C PRO A 178 -15.55 -11.13 -6.14
N ASP A 179 -16.47 -10.63 -6.95
CA ASP A 179 -17.61 -9.83 -6.48
C ASP A 179 -18.89 -10.64 -6.27
N TRP A 180 -19.04 -11.72 -7.03
CA TRP A 180 -20.20 -12.60 -7.00
C TRP A 180 -19.79 -14.05 -7.28
N PRO A 181 -20.47 -15.06 -6.71
CA PRO A 181 -21.54 -14.96 -5.71
C PRO A 181 -21.06 -14.47 -4.34
N ARG A 182 -21.97 -13.83 -3.58
CA ARG A 182 -21.66 -13.20 -2.27
C ARG A 182 -20.94 -14.16 -1.31
N GLY A 183 -21.39 -15.41 -1.22
CA GLY A 183 -20.73 -16.40 -0.37
C GLY A 183 -19.29 -16.70 -0.79
N HIS A 184 -19.00 -16.71 -2.09
CA HIS A 184 -17.63 -16.91 -2.59
C HIS A 184 -16.75 -15.67 -2.37
N ARG A 185 -17.29 -14.47 -2.63
CA ARG A 185 -16.64 -13.18 -2.30
C ARG A 185 -16.23 -13.14 -0.83
N ASP A 186 -17.19 -13.36 0.07
CA ASP A 186 -16.99 -13.27 1.51
C ASP A 186 -15.98 -14.33 2.00
N TYR A 187 -16.03 -15.54 1.42
CA TYR A 187 -15.02 -16.58 1.67
C TYR A 187 -13.60 -16.10 1.31
N VAL A 188 -13.41 -15.55 0.10
CA VAL A 188 -12.09 -15.07 -0.34
C VAL A 188 -11.60 -13.92 0.54
N TRP A 189 -12.45 -12.93 0.83
CA TRP A 189 -12.11 -11.82 1.71
C TRP A 189 -11.71 -12.29 3.10
N LYS A 190 -12.45 -13.24 3.68
CA LYS A 190 -12.15 -13.83 4.98
C LYS A 190 -10.79 -14.50 4.99
N VAL A 191 -10.49 -15.32 3.99
CA VAL A 191 -9.18 -15.98 3.87
C VAL A 191 -8.06 -14.93 3.81
N LEU A 192 -8.17 -13.92 2.95
CA LEU A 192 -7.14 -12.89 2.82
C LEU A 192 -6.89 -12.12 4.14
N VAL A 193 -7.95 -11.73 4.85
CA VAL A 193 -7.84 -11.04 6.14
C VAL A 193 -7.24 -11.96 7.22
N GLN A 194 -7.64 -13.24 7.23
CA GLN A 194 -7.10 -14.22 8.18
C GLN A 194 -5.61 -14.48 7.97
N GLU A 195 -5.17 -14.57 6.71
CA GLU A 195 -3.76 -14.74 6.32
C GLU A 195 -2.93 -13.45 6.44
N GLY A 196 -3.57 -12.32 6.73
CA GLY A 196 -2.89 -11.07 7.10
C GLY A 196 -2.54 -10.15 5.93
N ILE A 197 -3.39 -10.09 4.89
CA ILE A 197 -3.30 -9.02 3.88
C ILE A 197 -3.36 -7.64 4.57
N ASP A 198 -2.53 -6.68 4.15
CA ASP A 198 -2.53 -5.33 4.75
C ASP A 198 -3.72 -4.50 4.23
N LEU A 199 -4.00 -4.58 2.92
CA LEU A 199 -5.03 -3.79 2.25
C LEU A 199 -6.01 -4.71 1.53
N LEU A 200 -7.22 -4.85 2.07
CA LEU A 200 -8.31 -5.58 1.42
C LEU A 200 -8.98 -4.69 0.35
N ASN A 201 -8.89 -5.10 -0.91
CA ASN A 201 -9.64 -4.45 -1.99
C ASN A 201 -11.09 -4.96 -2.00
N ALA A 202 -12.07 -4.08 -1.80
CA ALA A 202 -13.47 -4.46 -1.71
C ALA A 202 -14.36 -3.42 -2.39
N ASN A 203 -15.27 -3.89 -3.25
CA ASN A 203 -16.29 -3.03 -3.87
C ASN A 203 -17.43 -2.68 -2.90
N ASP A 204 -17.80 -3.60 -2.00
CA ASP A 204 -18.80 -3.39 -0.97
C ASP A 204 -18.13 -3.15 0.39
N ILE A 205 -17.81 -1.87 0.63
CA ILE A 205 -17.08 -1.41 1.82
C ILE A 205 -17.86 -1.70 3.10
N ALA A 206 -19.19 -1.59 3.07
CA ALA A 206 -20.03 -1.85 4.24
C ALA A 206 -19.98 -3.33 4.65
N SER A 207 -20.08 -4.24 3.68
CA SER A 207 -19.93 -5.68 3.94
C SER A 207 -18.51 -6.02 4.43
N ALA A 208 -17.48 -5.46 3.81
CA ALA A 208 -16.09 -5.66 4.24
C ALA A 208 -15.85 -5.20 5.68
N ALA A 209 -16.36 -4.01 6.05
CA ALA A 209 -16.25 -3.48 7.41
C ALA A 209 -17.05 -4.30 8.44
N SER A 210 -18.22 -4.83 8.07
CA SER A 210 -18.99 -5.74 8.93
C SER A 210 -18.22 -7.04 9.19
N MET A 211 -17.71 -7.68 8.12
CA MET A 211 -16.91 -8.89 8.20
C MET A 211 -15.66 -8.69 9.07
N TYR A 212 -14.92 -7.59 8.85
CA TYR A 212 -13.71 -7.29 9.62
C TYR A 212 -13.99 -7.16 11.12
N ARG A 213 -15.08 -6.46 11.49
CA ARG A 213 -15.50 -6.35 12.90
C ARG A 213 -15.80 -7.72 13.51
N GLN A 214 -16.54 -8.58 12.80
CA GLN A 214 -16.84 -9.94 13.27
C GLN A 214 -15.57 -10.77 13.49
N LEU A 215 -14.61 -10.71 12.56
CA LEU A 215 -13.33 -11.41 12.69
C LEU A 215 -12.50 -10.90 13.88
N ARG A 216 -12.52 -9.59 14.14
CA ARG A 216 -11.82 -8.99 15.29
C ARG A 216 -12.41 -9.46 16.62
N TYR A 217 -13.74 -9.43 16.75
CA TYR A 217 -14.43 -9.94 17.95
C TYR A 217 -14.07 -11.40 18.25
N LEU A 218 -13.99 -12.25 17.22
CA LEU A 218 -13.61 -13.66 17.39
C LEU A 218 -12.15 -13.85 17.82
N ARG A 219 -11.24 -12.93 17.46
CA ARG A 219 -9.83 -12.98 17.89
C ARG A 219 -9.64 -12.50 19.34
N GLU A 220 -10.46 -11.56 19.80
CA GLU A 220 -10.39 -11.00 21.16
C GLU A 220 -11.09 -11.89 22.21
N ALA A 221 -11.90 -12.86 21.78
CA ALA A 221 -12.66 -13.76 22.64
C ALA A 221 -11.92 -15.09 22.98
N VAL A 222 -10.70 -15.28 22.48
CA VAL A 222 -9.83 -16.47 22.67
C VAL A 222 -8.57 -16.04 23.40
#